data_AF-A0A524GSF2-F1
#
_entry.id   AF-A0A524GSF2-F1
#
_cell.length_a   1.000
_cell.length_b   1.000
_cell.length_c   1.000
_cell.angle_alpha   90.00
_cell.angle_beta   90.00
_cell.angle_gamma   90.00
#
_symmetry.space_group_name_H-M   'P 1'
#
loop_
_entity.id
_entity.type
_entity.pdbx_description
1 polymer ?
#
loop_
_entity_poly.entity_id
_entity_poly.type
_entity_poly.pdbx_seq_one_letter_code
_entity_poly.pdbx_strand_id
1 'polypeptide(L)'
;MHSLSSRLLISVSVLLLFFFGATIAVLDSAFTEAGNQARRDILGGHLVGLLAVAEPDDNSELVLPARLREPRFGQIGSGLYGELRTDDGTVVWQSKSALGLQIPTGVKPATGTQMFARETMLDGTPLLTLSLAVEWEFDDSSSKTYVFKVAESMDSFNAQVAGFRRQLFGWFAAVAATMLLAFSLLLRSLMKPLRKIESEIGEIESGSRKSLSGRFPTELTGVARNMNMLIDHERARSDRYRVTLDNLAHSLKTPLAAMRALLGDRQAKEFGIRFNEQIDRMDEIVRYQLRKPAASAIDKLVLHSVDVENEVTRLIGGLKKVYHDKSPVFDVSIEPGLQFRG
;
A
#
# COMPACT_ATOMS: atom_id res chain seq x y z
N MET A 1 6.59 19.16 -0.71
CA MET A 1 5.69 17.99 -0.82
C MET A 1 6.14 16.86 0.12
N HIS A 2 6.22 17.10 1.44
CA HIS A 2 6.75 16.12 2.40
C HIS A 2 5.70 15.68 3.43
N SER A 3 4.52 15.20 2.99
CA SER A 3 3.63 14.46 3.89
C SER A 3 3.84 12.96 3.68
N LEU A 4 3.97 12.21 4.78
CA LEU A 4 4.05 10.74 4.76
C LEU A 4 2.86 10.14 4.00
N SER A 5 1.69 10.77 4.10
CA SER A 5 0.47 10.35 3.43
C SER A 5 0.51 10.46 1.91
N SER A 6 1.14 11.51 1.38
CA SER A 6 1.31 11.68 -0.07
C SER A 6 2.26 10.64 -0.63
N ARG A 7 3.38 10.39 0.06
CA ARG A 7 4.34 9.35 -0.31
C ARG A 7 3.69 7.97 -0.34
N LEU A 8 2.91 7.62 0.68
CA LEU A 8 2.22 6.34 0.74
C LEU A 8 1.20 6.18 -0.41
N LEU A 9 0.40 7.21 -0.69
CA LEU A 9 -0.56 7.17 -1.80
C LEU A 9 0.14 7.01 -3.15
N ILE A 10 1.26 7.70 -3.37
CA ILE A 10 2.05 7.55 -4.60
C ILE A 10 2.58 6.11 -4.71
N SER A 11 3.17 5.58 -3.64
CA SER A 11 3.69 4.20 -3.64
C SER A 11 2.59 3.17 -3.93
N VAL A 12 1.43 3.31 -3.30
CA VAL A 12 0.27 2.42 -3.55
C VAL A 12 -0.24 2.59 -4.98
N SER A 13 -0.27 3.81 -5.52
CA SER A 13 -0.70 4.07 -6.90
C SER A 13 0.24 3.43 -7.91
N VAL A 14 1.56 3.56 -7.71
CA VAL A 14 2.57 2.92 -8.56
C VAL A 14 2.47 1.40 -8.49
N LEU A 15 2.30 0.84 -7.28
CA LEU A 15 2.11 -0.59 -7.10
C LEU A 15 0.85 -1.11 -7.81
N LEU A 16 -0.27 -0.37 -7.70
CA LEU A 16 -1.52 -0.72 -8.38
C LEU A 16 -1.37 -0.66 -9.90
N LEU A 17 -0.74 0.38 -10.43
CA LEU A 17 -0.47 0.49 -11.86
C LEU A 17 0.39 -0.67 -12.36
N PHE A 18 1.43 -1.03 -11.61
CA PHE A 18 2.27 -2.17 -11.93
C PHE A 18 1.49 -3.48 -11.90
N PHE A 19 0.75 -3.75 -10.82
CA PHE A 19 0.00 -5.00 -10.66
C PHE A 19 -1.11 -5.16 -11.71
N PHE A 20 -1.90 -4.11 -11.94
CA PHE A 20 -2.94 -4.13 -12.96
C PHE A 20 -2.36 -4.19 -14.37
N GLY A 21 -1.28 -3.45 -14.64
CA GLY A 21 -0.57 -3.53 -15.92
C GLY A 21 -0.07 -4.94 -16.20
N ALA A 22 0.58 -5.58 -15.23
CA ALA A 22 1.04 -6.96 -15.33
C ALA A 22 -0.12 -7.95 -15.54
N THR A 23 -1.20 -7.79 -14.77
CA THR A 23 -2.39 -8.65 -14.87
C THR A 23 -3.04 -8.52 -16.25
N ILE A 24 -3.22 -7.31 -16.77
CA ILE A 24 -3.77 -7.06 -18.11
C ILE A 24 -2.88 -7.69 -19.17
N ALA A 25 -1.56 -7.55 -19.08
CA ALA A 25 -0.63 -8.16 -20.03
C ALA A 25 -0.71 -9.69 -20.02
N VAL A 26 -0.80 -10.31 -18.83
CA VAL A 26 -0.94 -11.77 -18.70
C VAL A 26 -2.28 -12.25 -19.26
N LEU A 27 -3.39 -11.62 -18.91
CA LEU A 27 -4.71 -11.98 -19.42
C LEU A 27 -4.79 -11.82 -20.94
N ASP A 28 -4.23 -10.73 -21.49
CA ASP A 28 -4.25 -10.46 -22.92
C ASP A 28 -3.46 -11.51 -23.71
N SER A 29 -2.29 -11.89 -23.21
CA SER A 29 -1.47 -12.96 -23.77
C SER A 29 -2.21 -14.31 -23.74
N ALA A 30 -2.74 -14.68 -22.57
CA ALA A 30 -3.47 -15.93 -22.40
C ALA A 30 -4.71 -16.02 -23.30
N PHE A 31 -5.48 -14.92 -23.41
CA PHE A 31 -6.67 -14.87 -24.26
C PHE A 31 -6.33 -14.96 -25.74
N THR A 32 -5.28 -14.25 -26.18
CA THR A 32 -4.83 -14.29 -27.57
C THR A 32 -4.34 -15.68 -27.95
N GLU A 33 -3.56 -16.34 -27.09
CA GLU A 33 -3.05 -17.68 -27.37
C GLU A 33 -4.17 -18.72 -27.39
N ALA A 34 -5.07 -18.69 -26.40
CA ALA A 34 -6.24 -19.56 -26.38
C ALA A 34 -7.12 -19.35 -27.61
N GLY A 35 -7.30 -18.10 -28.03
CA GLY A 35 -8.05 -17.75 -29.24
C GLY A 35 -7.42 -18.30 -30.52
N ASN A 36 -6.09 -18.22 -30.66
CA ASN A 36 -5.39 -18.78 -31.83
C ASN A 36 -5.51 -20.30 -31.87
N GLN A 37 -5.34 -20.97 -30.73
CA GLN A 37 -5.45 -22.43 -30.64
C GLN A 37 -6.86 -22.89 -31.01
N ALA A 38 -7.89 -22.26 -30.45
CA ALA A 38 -9.27 -22.59 -30.80
C ALA A 38 -9.56 -22.42 -32.30
N ARG A 39 -9.01 -21.37 -32.92
CA ARG A 39 -9.17 -21.16 -34.37
C ARG A 39 -8.39 -22.17 -35.21
N ARG A 40 -7.20 -22.61 -34.78
CA ARG A 40 -6.47 -23.73 -35.41
C ARG A 40 -7.37 -24.95 -35.51
N ASP A 41 -8.01 -25.32 -34.39
CA ASP A 41 -8.86 -26.50 -34.32
C ASP A 41 -10.12 -26.35 -35.20
N ILE A 42 -10.75 -25.17 -35.19
CA ILE A 42 -11.91 -24.84 -36.04
C ILE A 42 -11.53 -24.92 -37.53
N LEU A 43 -10.42 -24.30 -37.94
CA LEU A 43 -9.93 -24.37 -39.31
C LEU A 43 -9.57 -25.80 -39.72
N GLY A 44 -9.02 -26.60 -38.81
CA GLY A 44 -8.78 -28.03 -39.03
C GLY A 44 -10.07 -28.78 -39.36
N GLY A 45 -11.14 -28.51 -38.61
CA GLY A 45 -12.47 -29.07 -38.90
C GLY A 45 -13.01 -28.64 -40.26
N HIS A 46 -12.88 -27.37 -40.62
CA HIS A 46 -13.29 -26.87 -41.93
C HIS A 46 -12.48 -27.48 -43.09
N LEU A 47 -11.17 -27.64 -42.91
CA LEU A 47 -10.27 -28.26 -43.88
C LEU A 47 -10.65 -29.73 -44.13
N VAL A 48 -10.84 -30.51 -43.05
CA VAL A 48 -11.33 -31.90 -43.15
C VAL A 48 -12.71 -31.96 -43.80
N GLY A 49 -13.57 -30.98 -43.52
CA GLY A 49 -14.87 -30.84 -44.16
C GLY A 49 -14.80 -30.61 -45.66
N LEU A 50 -13.82 -29.85 -46.15
CA LEU A 50 -13.57 -29.67 -47.60
C LEU A 50 -13.01 -30.93 -48.24
N LEU A 51 -12.05 -31.60 -47.58
CA LEU A 51 -11.48 -32.86 -48.05
C LEU A 51 -12.54 -33.95 -48.21
N ALA A 52 -13.47 -34.06 -47.26
CA ALA A 52 -14.50 -35.10 -47.24
C ALA A 52 -15.58 -34.95 -48.32
N VAL A 53 -15.63 -33.81 -49.02
CA VAL A 53 -16.61 -33.53 -50.09
C VAL A 53 -15.96 -33.26 -51.44
N ALA A 54 -14.63 -33.34 -51.52
CA ALA A 54 -13.90 -33.25 -52.77
C ALA A 54 -14.03 -34.58 -53.50
N GLU A 55 -14.55 -34.55 -54.71
CA GLU A 55 -14.75 -35.72 -55.56
C GLU A 55 -14.05 -35.49 -56.91
N PRO A 56 -13.46 -36.53 -57.51
CA PRO A 56 -12.95 -36.44 -58.88
C PRO A 56 -14.12 -36.32 -59.87
N ASP A 57 -14.02 -35.39 -60.81
CA ASP A 57 -14.91 -35.28 -61.96
C ASP A 57 -14.46 -36.22 -63.09
N ASP A 58 -15.29 -36.37 -64.12
CA ASP A 58 -15.06 -37.23 -65.31
C ASP A 58 -13.75 -36.92 -66.06
N ASN A 59 -13.13 -35.75 -65.81
CA ASN A 59 -11.86 -35.31 -66.41
C ASN A 59 -10.62 -35.57 -65.54
N SER A 60 -10.70 -36.41 -64.51
CA SER A 60 -9.62 -36.63 -63.52
C SER A 60 -9.15 -35.30 -62.88
N GLU A 61 -10.11 -34.45 -62.51
CA GLU A 61 -9.89 -33.22 -61.75
C GLU A 61 -10.75 -33.18 -60.50
N LEU A 62 -10.21 -32.69 -59.38
CA LEU A 62 -10.99 -32.54 -58.16
C LEU A 62 -11.96 -31.36 -58.25
N VAL A 63 -13.23 -31.65 -58.02
CA VAL A 63 -14.30 -30.66 -57.93
C VAL A 63 -14.94 -30.71 -56.54
N LEU A 64 -15.38 -29.54 -56.06
CA LEU A 64 -16.16 -29.42 -54.84
C LEU A 64 -17.61 -29.05 -55.17
N PRO A 65 -18.59 -29.54 -54.40
CA PRO A 65 -19.99 -29.23 -54.63
C PRO A 65 -20.27 -27.74 -54.43
N ALA A 66 -21.24 -27.22 -55.19
CA ALA A 66 -21.63 -25.81 -55.14
C ALA A 66 -22.20 -25.35 -53.78
N ARG A 67 -22.58 -26.30 -52.90
CA ARG A 67 -23.04 -26.06 -51.53
C ARG A 67 -22.25 -26.92 -50.56
N LEU A 68 -21.51 -26.28 -49.67
CA LEU A 68 -20.78 -26.91 -48.58
C LEU A 68 -21.63 -26.97 -47.32
N ARG A 69 -21.29 -27.88 -46.39
CA ARG A 69 -22.00 -28.02 -45.11
C ARG A 69 -21.92 -26.76 -44.25
N GLU A 70 -20.78 -26.06 -44.31
CA GLU A 70 -20.57 -24.77 -43.65
C GLU A 70 -21.09 -23.63 -44.56
N PRO A 71 -22.22 -22.96 -44.22
CA PRO A 71 -22.83 -21.96 -45.08
C PRO A 71 -21.97 -20.72 -45.32
N ARG A 72 -21.02 -20.42 -44.40
CA ARG A 72 -20.13 -19.26 -44.52
C ARG A 72 -19.29 -19.27 -45.80
N PHE A 73 -18.93 -20.44 -46.34
CA PHE A 73 -18.24 -20.53 -47.64
C PHE A 73 -19.11 -20.06 -48.82
N GLY A 74 -20.43 -20.11 -48.68
CA GLY A 74 -21.39 -19.66 -49.68
C GLY A 74 -21.74 -18.18 -49.60
N GLN A 75 -21.41 -17.51 -48.48
CA GLN A 75 -21.85 -16.16 -48.17
C GLN A 75 -20.72 -15.14 -48.40
N ILE A 76 -20.96 -14.18 -49.29
CA ILE A 76 -20.02 -13.07 -49.53
C ILE A 76 -19.84 -12.27 -48.24
N GLY A 77 -18.59 -11.96 -47.89
CA GLY A 77 -18.27 -11.21 -46.67
C GLY A 77 -18.40 -11.99 -45.37
N SER A 78 -18.51 -13.33 -45.42
CA SER A 78 -18.54 -14.18 -44.22
C SER A 78 -17.21 -14.21 -43.44
N GLY A 79 -16.14 -13.73 -44.08
CA GLY A 79 -14.78 -13.78 -43.56
C GLY A 79 -14.18 -15.19 -43.52
N LEU A 80 -14.85 -16.22 -44.03
CA LEU A 80 -14.33 -17.58 -44.13
C LEU A 80 -14.20 -17.95 -45.61
N TYR A 81 -13.02 -18.40 -46.00
CA TYR A 81 -12.66 -18.65 -47.39
C TYR A 81 -12.07 -20.04 -47.53
N GLY A 82 -12.45 -20.72 -48.59
CA GLY A 82 -11.90 -22.01 -48.98
C GLY A 82 -11.36 -21.92 -50.41
N GLU A 83 -10.26 -22.61 -50.64
CA GLU A 83 -9.58 -22.66 -51.93
C GLU A 83 -8.92 -24.01 -52.14
N LEU A 84 -8.96 -24.48 -53.39
CA LEU A 84 -8.28 -25.67 -53.86
C LEU A 84 -7.33 -25.26 -54.99
N ARG A 85 -6.05 -25.60 -54.84
CA ARG A 85 -5.02 -25.35 -55.84
C ARG A 85 -4.35 -26.64 -56.28
N THR A 86 -3.90 -26.69 -57.51
CA THR A 86 -2.99 -27.73 -58.00
C THR A 86 -1.56 -27.48 -57.51
N ASP A 87 -0.68 -28.45 -57.75
CA ASP A 87 0.72 -28.43 -57.34
C ASP A 87 1.51 -27.20 -57.84
N ASP A 88 1.15 -26.70 -59.01
CA ASP A 88 1.70 -25.51 -59.70
C ASP A 88 1.13 -24.18 -59.17
N GLY A 89 0.14 -24.23 -58.28
CA GLY A 89 -0.52 -23.07 -57.68
C GLY A 89 -1.74 -22.55 -58.46
N THR A 90 -2.16 -23.22 -59.53
CA THR A 90 -3.38 -22.86 -60.26
C THR A 90 -4.62 -23.12 -59.40
N VAL A 91 -5.53 -22.15 -59.32
CA VAL A 91 -6.78 -22.26 -58.53
C VAL A 91 -7.79 -23.08 -59.33
N VAL A 92 -8.13 -24.27 -58.82
CA VAL A 92 -9.13 -25.17 -59.42
C VAL A 92 -10.52 -24.86 -58.89
N TRP A 93 -10.59 -24.51 -57.60
CA TRP A 93 -11.84 -24.14 -56.97
C TRP A 93 -11.63 -23.07 -55.90
N GLN A 94 -12.61 -22.18 -55.78
CA GLN A 94 -12.68 -21.20 -54.71
C GLN A 94 -14.11 -21.08 -54.21
N SER A 95 -14.25 -20.91 -52.90
CA SER A 95 -15.53 -20.64 -52.25
C SER A 95 -16.19 -19.36 -52.77
N LYS A 96 -17.52 -19.27 -52.73
CA LYS A 96 -18.25 -18.06 -53.15
C LYS A 96 -17.90 -16.84 -52.30
N SER A 97 -17.58 -17.06 -51.03
CA SER A 97 -17.11 -16.03 -50.12
C SER A 97 -15.77 -15.41 -50.53
N ALA A 98 -14.94 -16.14 -51.29
CA ALA A 98 -13.65 -15.70 -51.79
C ALA A 98 -13.70 -15.06 -53.19
N LEU A 99 -14.88 -14.98 -53.83
CA LEU A 99 -15.01 -14.43 -55.18
C LEU A 99 -14.53 -12.97 -55.24
N GLY A 100 -13.58 -12.71 -56.15
CA GLY A 100 -12.98 -11.38 -56.32
C GLY A 100 -11.90 -11.04 -55.27
N LEU A 101 -11.60 -11.96 -54.35
CA LEU A 101 -10.52 -11.85 -53.39
C LEU A 101 -9.33 -12.71 -53.84
N GLN A 102 -8.12 -12.27 -53.51
CA GLN A 102 -6.91 -13.06 -53.73
C GLN A 102 -6.38 -13.55 -52.39
N ILE A 103 -6.64 -14.83 -52.09
CA ILE A 103 -6.08 -15.48 -50.91
C ILE A 103 -4.57 -15.63 -51.13
N PRO A 104 -3.72 -15.17 -50.20
CA PRO A 104 -2.28 -15.33 -50.33
C PRO A 104 -1.92 -16.80 -50.57
N THR A 105 -1.00 -17.10 -51.49
CA THR A 105 -0.53 -18.48 -51.69
C THR A 105 0.22 -18.99 -50.46
N GLY A 106 1.07 -18.14 -49.90
CA GLY A 106 1.91 -18.51 -48.78
C GLY A 106 2.99 -19.51 -49.15
N VAL A 107 3.53 -20.15 -48.11
CA VAL A 107 4.42 -21.29 -48.26
C VAL A 107 3.58 -22.54 -48.54
N LYS A 108 3.94 -23.27 -49.60
CA LYS A 108 3.31 -24.54 -49.93
C LYS A 108 3.67 -25.58 -48.85
N PRO A 109 2.70 -26.26 -48.24
CA PRO A 109 2.97 -27.33 -47.29
C PRO A 109 3.60 -28.54 -47.98
N ALA A 110 4.42 -29.29 -47.25
CA ALA A 110 4.82 -30.63 -47.69
C ALA A 110 3.61 -31.56 -47.72
N THR A 111 3.59 -32.52 -48.65
CA THR A 111 2.51 -33.51 -48.77
C THR A 111 2.27 -34.22 -47.43
N GLY A 112 1.00 -34.30 -47.02
CA GLY A 112 0.57 -34.90 -45.76
C GLY A 112 0.79 -34.03 -44.51
N THR A 113 1.36 -32.82 -44.63
CA THR A 113 1.61 -31.93 -43.49
C THR A 113 0.66 -30.74 -43.49
N GLN A 114 -0.01 -30.50 -42.36
CA GLN A 114 -0.80 -29.28 -42.17
C GLN A 114 0.13 -28.10 -41.85
N MET A 115 -0.10 -26.96 -42.50
CA MET A 115 0.61 -25.72 -42.23
C MET A 115 -0.37 -24.66 -41.77
N PHE A 116 -0.19 -24.21 -40.54
CA PHE A 116 -0.93 -23.09 -39.98
C PHE A 116 -0.09 -21.82 -40.06
N ALA A 117 -0.64 -20.76 -40.65
CA ALA A 117 0.05 -19.51 -40.84
C ALA A 117 -0.84 -18.30 -40.53
N ARG A 118 -0.19 -17.20 -40.18
CA ARG A 118 -0.80 -15.87 -40.21
C ARG A 118 -0.32 -15.18 -41.47
N GLU A 119 -1.26 -14.77 -42.29
CA GLU A 119 -1.01 -14.13 -43.57
C GLU A 119 -1.81 -12.84 -43.67
N THR A 120 -1.55 -12.05 -44.70
CA THR A 120 -2.25 -10.79 -44.92
C THR A 120 -2.76 -10.78 -46.35
N MET A 121 -4.05 -10.47 -46.50
CA MET A 121 -4.65 -10.28 -47.83
C MET A 121 -4.10 -9.00 -48.48
N LEU A 122 -4.28 -8.83 -49.80
CA LEU A 122 -3.74 -7.68 -50.53
C LEU A 122 -4.24 -6.33 -50.00
N ASP A 123 -5.44 -6.29 -49.42
CA ASP A 123 -6.05 -5.10 -48.82
C ASP A 123 -5.54 -4.80 -47.39
N GLY A 124 -4.65 -5.63 -46.86
CA GLY A 124 -4.11 -5.51 -45.51
C GLY A 124 -4.89 -6.28 -44.45
N THR A 125 -5.97 -6.98 -44.80
CA THR A 125 -6.75 -7.76 -43.83
C THR A 125 -5.93 -8.93 -43.29
N PRO A 126 -5.77 -9.05 -41.95
CA PRO A 126 -5.08 -10.18 -41.33
C PRO A 126 -5.92 -11.45 -41.48
N LEU A 127 -5.29 -12.48 -42.04
CA LEU A 127 -5.86 -13.81 -42.25
C LEU A 127 -5.15 -14.83 -41.37
N LEU A 128 -5.93 -15.79 -40.89
CA LEU A 128 -5.44 -17.01 -40.31
C LEU A 128 -5.70 -18.14 -41.28
N THR A 129 -4.66 -18.85 -41.69
CA THR A 129 -4.75 -19.85 -42.75
C THR A 129 -4.29 -21.21 -42.27
N LEU A 130 -4.97 -22.24 -42.77
CA LEU A 130 -4.58 -23.63 -42.61
C LEU A 130 -4.58 -24.28 -43.98
N SER A 131 -3.44 -24.83 -44.38
CA SER A 131 -3.27 -25.52 -45.65
C SER A 131 -2.76 -26.94 -45.48
N LEU A 132 -3.13 -27.82 -46.40
CA LEU A 132 -2.65 -29.21 -46.48
C LEU A 132 -2.48 -29.59 -47.96
N ALA A 133 -1.32 -30.13 -48.29
CA ALA A 133 -1.08 -30.77 -49.58
C ALA A 133 -1.43 -32.26 -49.48
N VAL A 134 -2.29 -32.73 -50.38
CA VAL A 134 -2.74 -34.12 -50.48
C VAL A 134 -2.45 -34.62 -51.89
N GLU A 135 -1.79 -35.77 -51.98
CA GLU A 135 -1.67 -36.49 -53.24
C GLU A 135 -2.95 -37.31 -53.43
N TRP A 136 -3.64 -37.07 -54.55
CA TRP A 136 -4.89 -37.73 -54.89
C TRP A 136 -4.64 -38.71 -56.04
N GLU A 137 -5.05 -39.96 -55.86
CA GLU A 137 -4.99 -41.00 -56.88
C GLU A 137 -6.35 -41.10 -57.58
N PHE A 138 -6.34 -41.13 -58.91
CA PHE A 138 -7.53 -41.22 -59.75
C PHE A 138 -7.70 -42.65 -60.29
N ASP A 139 -8.91 -42.97 -60.77
CA ASP A 139 -9.24 -44.29 -61.33
C ASP A 139 -8.39 -44.68 -62.54
N ASP A 140 -7.81 -43.69 -63.23
CA ASP A 140 -6.85 -43.87 -64.34
C ASP A 140 -5.42 -44.18 -63.88
N SER A 141 -5.20 -44.42 -62.57
CA SER A 141 -3.89 -44.61 -61.92
C SER A 141 -2.95 -43.40 -62.02
N SER A 142 -3.46 -42.23 -62.39
CA SER A 142 -2.71 -40.98 -62.28
C SER A 142 -2.78 -40.46 -60.84
N SER A 143 -1.68 -39.86 -60.36
CA SER A 143 -1.67 -39.11 -59.10
C SER A 143 -1.42 -37.64 -59.38
N LYS A 144 -2.18 -36.77 -58.70
CA LYS A 144 -1.95 -35.31 -58.72
C LYS A 144 -1.99 -34.76 -57.30
N THR A 145 -1.08 -33.84 -57.02
CA THR A 145 -1.05 -33.14 -55.73
C THR A 145 -1.97 -31.93 -55.76
N TYR A 146 -2.82 -31.83 -54.75
CA TYR A 146 -3.70 -30.70 -54.51
C TYR A 146 -3.42 -30.07 -53.16
N VAL A 147 -3.47 -28.75 -53.10
CA VAL A 147 -3.33 -27.96 -51.89
C VAL A 147 -4.70 -27.43 -51.50
N PHE A 148 -5.24 -27.96 -50.41
CA PHE A 148 -6.44 -27.47 -49.77
C PHE A 148 -6.05 -26.34 -48.82
N LYS A 149 -6.72 -25.20 -48.92
CA LYS A 149 -6.47 -24.05 -48.05
C LYS A 149 -7.78 -23.47 -47.53
N VAL A 150 -7.85 -23.29 -46.22
CA VAL A 150 -8.93 -22.56 -45.55
C VAL A 150 -8.32 -21.32 -44.90
N ALA A 151 -8.98 -20.18 -45.08
CA ALA A 151 -8.56 -18.91 -44.52
C ALA A 151 -9.73 -18.24 -43.78
N GLU A 152 -9.47 -17.64 -42.62
CA GLU A 152 -10.45 -16.83 -41.90
C GLU A 152 -9.91 -15.42 -41.63
N SER A 153 -10.74 -14.39 -41.87
CA SER A 153 -10.43 -13.01 -41.50
C SER A 153 -10.44 -12.82 -39.99
N MET A 154 -9.39 -12.17 -39.49
CA MET A 154 -9.29 -11.80 -38.08
C MET A 154 -10.00 -10.47 -37.76
N ASP A 155 -10.63 -9.78 -38.72
CA ASP A 155 -11.21 -8.45 -38.46
C ASP A 155 -12.32 -8.49 -37.41
N SER A 156 -13.30 -9.40 -37.58
CA SER A 156 -14.37 -9.57 -36.61
C SER A 156 -13.83 -10.03 -35.25
N PHE A 157 -12.78 -10.85 -35.24
CA PHE A 157 -12.16 -11.31 -34.00
C PHE A 157 -11.45 -10.17 -33.27
N ASN A 158 -10.61 -9.43 -33.99
CA ASN A 158 -9.86 -8.31 -33.47
C ASN A 158 -10.79 -7.21 -32.96
N ALA A 159 -11.92 -6.98 -33.63
CA ALA A 159 -12.96 -6.08 -33.15
C ALA A 159 -13.58 -6.55 -31.82
N GLN A 160 -13.90 -7.85 -31.70
CA GLN A 160 -14.40 -8.43 -30.45
C GLN A 160 -13.36 -8.34 -29.31
N VAL A 161 -12.10 -8.68 -29.61
CA VAL A 161 -10.96 -8.56 -28.67
C VAL A 161 -10.80 -7.10 -28.23
N ALA A 162 -10.86 -6.14 -29.15
CA ALA A 162 -10.75 -4.72 -28.82
C ALA A 162 -11.91 -4.24 -27.93
N GLY A 163 -13.13 -4.69 -28.21
CA GLY A 163 -14.31 -4.42 -27.36
C GLY A 163 -14.13 -4.98 -25.95
N PHE A 164 -13.69 -6.23 -25.85
CA PHE A 164 -13.38 -6.90 -24.59
C PHE A 164 -12.25 -6.19 -23.81
N ARG A 165 -11.15 -5.83 -24.48
CA ARG A 165 -10.04 -5.06 -23.89
C ARG A 165 -10.54 -3.74 -23.32
N ARG A 166 -11.34 -2.99 -24.07
CA ARG A 166 -11.92 -1.72 -23.60
C ARG A 166 -12.77 -1.91 -22.35
N GLN A 167 -13.57 -2.97 -22.31
CA GLN A 167 -14.38 -3.30 -21.14
C GLN A 167 -13.52 -3.70 -19.94
N LEU A 168 -12.49 -4.52 -20.14
CA LEU A 168 -11.51 -4.87 -19.11
C LEU A 168 -10.83 -3.63 -18.55
N PHE A 169 -10.25 -2.78 -19.41
CA PHE A 169 -9.62 -1.53 -18.97
C PHE A 169 -10.58 -0.64 -18.19
N GLY A 170 -11.84 -0.54 -18.62
CA GLY A 170 -12.88 0.20 -17.90
C GLY A 170 -13.11 -0.33 -16.49
N TRP A 171 -13.28 -1.64 -16.33
CA TRP A 171 -13.46 -2.27 -15.01
C TRP A 171 -12.22 -2.15 -14.13
N PHE A 172 -11.03 -2.38 -14.68
CA PHE A 172 -9.78 -2.23 -13.93
C PHE A 172 -9.56 -0.78 -13.48
N ALA A 173 -9.85 0.19 -14.34
CA ALA A 173 -9.80 1.61 -13.98
C ALA A 173 -10.81 1.95 -12.87
N ALA A 174 -12.04 1.43 -12.95
CA ALA A 174 -13.06 1.63 -11.94
C ALA A 174 -12.65 1.03 -10.57
N VAL A 175 -12.10 -0.19 -10.58
CA VAL A 175 -11.57 -0.86 -9.37
C VAL A 175 -10.39 -0.07 -8.80
N ALA A 176 -9.43 0.32 -9.63
CA ALA A 176 -8.27 1.12 -9.21
C ALA A 176 -8.70 2.45 -8.58
N ALA A 177 -9.63 3.18 -9.21
CA ALA A 177 -10.16 4.44 -8.70
C ALA A 177 -10.88 4.25 -7.35
N THR A 178 -11.71 3.22 -7.23
CA THR A 178 -12.43 2.90 -5.99
C THR A 178 -11.45 2.56 -4.86
N MET A 179 -10.41 1.79 -5.17
CA MET A 179 -9.39 1.37 -4.21
C MET A 179 -8.53 2.56 -3.75
N LEU A 180 -8.14 3.45 -4.67
CA LEU A 180 -7.44 4.70 -4.32
C LEU A 180 -8.29 5.63 -3.46
N LEU A 181 -9.58 5.74 -3.77
CA LEU A 181 -10.52 6.52 -2.96
C LEU A 181 -10.66 5.93 -1.55
N ALA A 182 -10.83 4.61 -1.45
CA ALA A 182 -10.90 3.91 -0.18
C ALA A 182 -9.62 4.09 0.65
N PHE A 183 -8.44 3.91 0.05
CA PHE A 183 -7.16 4.14 0.72
C PHE A 183 -6.99 5.60 1.17
N SER A 184 -7.39 6.55 0.34
CA SER A 184 -7.36 7.97 0.69
C SER A 184 -8.24 8.28 1.90
N LEU A 185 -9.47 7.75 1.94
CA LEU A 185 -10.38 7.91 3.08
C LEU A 185 -9.84 7.23 4.35
N LEU A 186 -9.34 6.00 4.24
CA LEU A 186 -8.73 5.27 5.36
C LEU A 186 -7.54 6.04 5.93
N LEU A 187 -6.64 6.52 5.08
CA LEU A 187 -5.45 7.26 5.51
C LEU A 187 -5.80 8.60 6.16
N ARG A 188 -6.82 9.29 5.63
CA ARG A 188 -7.36 10.51 6.27
C ARG A 188 -7.94 10.21 7.65
N SER A 189 -8.67 9.11 7.80
CA SER A 189 -9.23 8.69 9.08
C SER A 189 -8.13 8.34 10.09
N LEU A 190 -7.12 7.58 9.65
CA LEU A 190 -6.01 7.12 10.48
C LEU A 190 -5.11 8.26 10.97
N MET A 191 -4.92 9.31 10.16
CA MET A 191 -4.10 10.47 10.50
C MET A 191 -4.84 11.55 11.28
N LYS A 192 -6.17 11.51 11.33
CA LYS A 192 -6.99 12.52 12.04
C LYS A 192 -6.64 12.61 13.54
N PRO A 193 -6.51 11.50 14.30
CA PRO A 193 -6.09 11.57 15.71
C PRO A 193 -4.69 12.16 15.89
N LEU A 194 -3.75 11.85 15.00
CA LEU A 194 -2.37 12.33 15.08
C LEU A 194 -2.30 13.86 14.89
N ARG A 195 -2.97 14.38 13.87
CA ARG A 195 -3.10 15.83 13.64
C ARG A 195 -3.81 16.54 14.79
N LYS A 196 -4.76 15.86 15.42
CA LYS A 196 -5.42 16.38 16.61
C LYS A 196 -4.44 16.50 17.79
N ILE A 197 -3.60 15.49 18.04
CA ILE A 197 -2.55 15.59 19.07
C ILE A 197 -1.62 16.76 18.77
N GLU A 198 -1.11 16.87 17.54
CA GLU A 198 -0.23 17.97 17.12
C GLU A 198 -0.86 19.34 17.39
N SER A 199 -2.12 19.54 16.99
CA SER A 199 -2.87 20.77 17.25
C SER A 199 -3.04 21.04 18.75
N GLU A 200 -3.41 20.02 19.54
CA GLU A 200 -3.63 20.17 20.98
C GLU A 200 -2.32 20.48 21.72
N ILE A 201 -1.17 19.97 21.26
CA ILE A 201 0.15 20.34 21.80
C ILE A 201 0.43 21.83 21.55
N GLY A 202 0.22 22.32 20.32
CA GLY A 202 0.41 23.75 20.01
C GLY A 202 -0.50 24.68 20.83
N GLU A 203 -1.72 24.23 21.13
CA GLU A 203 -2.63 24.94 22.05
C GLU A 203 -2.09 24.98 23.49
N ILE A 204 -1.42 23.92 23.94
CA ILE A 204 -0.81 23.86 25.28
C ILE A 204 0.44 24.76 25.35
N GLU A 205 1.28 24.75 24.31
CA GLU A 205 2.46 25.62 24.20
C GLU A 205 2.09 27.10 24.21
N SER A 206 0.98 27.47 23.55
CA SER A 206 0.44 28.83 23.58
C SER A 206 -0.35 29.18 24.85
N GLY A 207 -0.51 28.22 25.77
CA GLY A 207 -1.27 28.40 27.03
C GLY A 207 -2.79 28.45 26.86
N SER A 208 -3.31 28.28 25.65
CA SER A 208 -4.76 28.25 25.37
C SER A 208 -5.43 26.96 25.85
N ARG A 209 -4.65 25.90 26.08
CA ARG A 209 -5.12 24.61 26.61
C ARG A 209 -4.28 24.14 27.79
N LYS A 210 -4.93 23.45 28.74
CA LYS A 210 -4.26 22.87 29.91
C LYS A 210 -3.71 21.47 29.65
N SER A 211 -4.41 20.59 28.96
CA SER A 211 -3.94 19.21 28.77
C SER A 211 -4.50 18.61 27.48
N LEU A 212 -3.84 17.55 27.00
CA LEU A 212 -4.34 16.75 25.89
C LEU A 212 -5.66 16.09 26.28
N SER A 213 -6.57 15.99 25.31
CA SER A 213 -7.86 15.34 25.52
C SER A 213 -7.73 13.84 25.78
N GLY A 214 -8.70 13.24 26.47
CA GLY A 214 -8.72 11.78 26.71
C GLY A 214 -9.30 10.95 25.56
N ARG A 215 -9.76 11.58 24.47
CA ARG A 215 -10.49 10.90 23.38
C ARG A 215 -9.53 10.61 22.22
N PHE A 216 -8.64 9.66 22.44
CA PHE A 216 -7.75 9.12 21.41
C PHE A 216 -7.94 7.60 21.27
N PRO A 217 -7.56 7.02 20.12
CA PRO A 217 -7.47 5.57 19.97
C PRO A 217 -6.60 4.93 21.04
N THR A 218 -6.81 3.64 21.29
CA THR A 218 -6.08 2.84 22.29
C THR A 218 -4.57 2.92 22.13
N GLU A 219 -4.10 2.98 20.88
CA GLU A 219 -2.67 3.05 20.50
C GLU A 219 -2.04 4.38 20.93
N LEU A 220 -2.80 5.47 20.99
CA LEU A 220 -2.33 6.81 21.32
C LEU A 220 -2.64 7.23 22.76
N THR A 221 -3.47 6.45 23.47
CA THR A 221 -3.87 6.76 24.84
C THR A 221 -2.67 6.79 25.79
N GLY A 222 -1.72 5.86 25.63
CA GLY A 222 -0.48 5.85 26.42
C GLY A 222 0.39 7.09 26.18
N VAL A 223 0.52 7.51 24.92
CA VAL A 223 1.28 8.70 24.53
C VAL A 223 0.65 9.96 25.13
N ALA A 224 -0.67 10.13 25.01
CA ALA A 224 -1.38 11.27 25.55
C ALA A 224 -1.26 11.35 27.09
N ARG A 225 -1.34 10.20 27.77
CA ARG A 225 -1.18 10.11 29.22
C ARG A 225 0.22 10.55 29.66
N ASN A 226 1.26 9.97 29.06
CA ASN A 226 2.64 10.28 29.42
C ASN A 226 2.97 11.77 29.17
N MET A 227 2.45 12.34 28.09
CA MET A 227 2.62 13.76 27.79
C MET A 227 1.89 14.65 28.80
N ASN A 228 0.67 14.30 29.20
CA ASN A 228 -0.04 15.03 30.25
C ASN A 228 0.73 14.98 31.59
N MET A 229 1.30 13.81 31.97
CA MET A 229 2.15 13.72 33.16
C MET A 229 3.35 14.67 33.07
N LEU A 230 4.03 14.71 31.93
CA LEU A 230 5.16 15.62 31.70
C LEU A 230 4.75 17.09 31.83
N ILE A 231 3.62 17.47 31.23
CA ILE A 231 3.06 18.82 31.30
C ILE A 231 2.76 19.20 32.76
N ASP A 232 2.13 18.31 33.51
CA ASP A 232 1.77 18.54 34.91
C ASP A 232 3.02 18.67 35.80
N HIS A 233 4.06 17.86 35.54
CA HIS A 233 5.34 17.96 36.22
C HIS A 233 6.03 19.31 35.98
N GLU A 234 6.07 19.77 34.73
CA GLU A 234 6.73 21.02 34.38
C GLU A 234 5.96 22.23 34.95
N ARG A 235 4.62 22.19 34.96
CA ARG A 235 3.83 23.21 35.64
C ARG A 235 4.08 23.24 37.13
N ALA A 236 4.03 22.10 37.79
CA ALA A 236 4.28 22.01 39.23
C ALA A 236 5.70 22.49 39.58
N ARG A 237 6.68 22.28 38.69
CA ARG A 237 8.03 22.82 38.81
C ARG A 237 8.05 24.34 38.67
N SER A 238 7.38 24.89 37.67
CA SER A 238 7.27 26.33 37.43
C SER A 238 6.59 27.05 38.60
N ASP A 239 5.47 26.51 39.11
CA ASP A 239 4.74 27.07 40.25
C ASP A 239 5.61 27.07 41.52
N ARG A 240 6.31 25.97 41.81
CA ARG A 240 7.26 25.91 42.93
C ARG A 240 8.39 26.91 42.77
N TYR A 241 8.91 27.09 41.56
CA TYR A 241 9.97 28.05 41.30
C TYR A 241 9.49 29.48 41.57
N ARG A 242 8.29 29.83 41.09
CA ARG A 242 7.65 31.12 41.33
C ARG A 242 7.40 31.38 42.81
N VAL A 243 6.83 30.43 43.55
CA VAL A 243 6.63 30.54 45.00
C VAL A 243 7.96 30.70 45.74
N THR A 244 9.00 29.97 45.32
CA THR A 244 10.33 30.08 45.93
C THR A 244 10.94 31.47 45.70
N LEU A 245 10.78 32.04 44.50
CA LEU A 245 11.21 33.39 44.19
C LEU A 245 10.44 34.45 44.99
N ASP A 246 9.11 34.32 45.09
CA ASP A 246 8.27 35.24 45.87
C ASP A 246 8.66 35.21 47.35
N ASN A 247 8.86 34.03 47.92
CA ASN A 247 9.33 33.86 49.29
C ASN A 247 10.73 34.44 49.50
N LEU A 248 11.66 34.19 48.57
CA LEU A 248 13.00 34.76 48.63
C LEU A 248 12.95 36.29 48.59
N ALA A 249 12.15 36.87 47.68
CA ALA A 249 11.98 38.31 47.58
C ALA A 249 11.43 38.91 48.87
N HIS A 250 10.42 38.26 49.48
CA HIS A 250 9.87 38.69 50.76
C HIS A 250 10.91 38.61 51.89
N SER A 251 11.59 37.47 52.02
CA SER A 251 12.61 37.24 53.05
C SER A 251 13.79 38.20 52.95
N LEU A 252 14.14 38.68 51.75
CA LEU A 252 15.18 39.70 51.56
C LEU A 252 14.70 41.13 51.80
N LYS A 253 13.41 41.43 51.60
CA LYS A 253 12.84 42.77 51.82
C LYS A 253 12.89 43.18 53.29
N THR A 254 12.69 42.23 54.20
CA THR A 254 12.67 42.46 55.66
C THR A 254 14.02 42.93 56.21
N PRO A 255 15.16 42.23 56.03
CA PRO A 255 16.47 42.72 56.48
C PRO A 255 16.88 44.00 55.75
N LEU A 256 16.50 44.17 54.48
CA LEU A 256 16.74 45.42 53.75
C LEU A 256 15.96 46.62 54.34
N ALA A 257 14.71 46.42 54.74
CA ALA A 257 13.93 47.46 55.42
C ALA A 257 14.51 47.79 56.80
N ALA A 258 14.98 46.78 57.55
CA ALA A 258 15.68 46.97 58.82
C ALA A 258 16.98 47.78 58.63
N MET A 259 17.79 47.47 57.59
CA MET A 259 18.97 48.27 57.24
C MET A 259 18.62 49.72 56.91
N ARG A 260 17.53 49.96 56.17
CA ARG A 260 17.05 51.33 55.87
C ARG A 260 16.64 52.10 57.13
N ALA A 261 15.99 51.43 58.10
CA ALA A 261 15.64 52.05 59.37
C ALA A 261 16.89 52.39 60.20
N LEU A 262 17.89 51.49 60.23
CA LEU A 262 19.16 51.73 60.92
C LEU A 262 19.92 52.93 60.33
N LEU A 263 19.81 53.19 59.02
CA LEU A 263 20.43 54.36 58.37
C LEU A 263 19.85 55.71 58.83
N GLY A 264 18.71 55.73 59.51
CA GLY A 264 18.14 56.91 60.17
C GLY A 264 18.71 57.19 61.56
N ASP A 265 19.42 56.21 62.15
CA ASP A 265 19.96 56.25 63.52
C ASP A 265 21.49 56.00 63.51
N ARG A 266 22.21 56.71 62.62
CA ARG A 266 23.65 56.49 62.36
C ARG A 266 24.56 56.83 63.54
N GLN A 267 24.07 57.57 64.54
CA GLN A 267 24.84 57.98 65.72
C GLN A 267 24.71 56.99 66.89
N ALA A 268 23.88 55.96 66.76
CA ALA A 268 23.75 54.92 67.76
C ALA A 268 25.06 54.14 67.95
N LYS A 269 25.45 53.88 69.20
CA LYS A 269 26.49 52.89 69.52
C LYS A 269 26.08 51.55 68.88
N GLU A 270 27.03 50.87 68.22
CA GLU A 270 26.87 49.57 67.55
C GLU A 270 26.17 49.57 66.17
N PHE A 271 25.97 50.72 65.52
CA PHE A 271 25.40 50.79 64.16
C PHE A 271 26.05 49.82 63.16
N GLY A 272 27.39 49.78 63.09
CA GLY A 272 28.12 48.91 62.15
C GLY A 272 27.91 47.41 62.41
N ILE A 273 27.78 47.02 63.68
CA ILE A 273 27.53 45.62 64.08
C ILE A 273 26.12 45.21 63.62
N ARG A 274 25.11 46.00 63.98
CA ARG A 274 23.71 45.73 63.62
C ARG A 274 23.45 45.76 62.11
N PHE A 275 24.20 46.58 61.37
CA PHE A 275 24.13 46.64 59.90
C PHE A 275 24.74 45.38 59.26
N ASN A 276 25.94 44.97 59.69
CA ASN A 276 26.57 43.73 59.22
C ASN A 276 25.72 42.49 59.56
N GLU A 277 25.09 42.43 60.74
CA GLU A 277 24.17 41.33 61.08
C GLU A 277 23.02 41.17 60.06
N GLN A 278 22.53 42.27 59.48
CA GLN A 278 21.48 42.17 58.44
C GLN A 278 22.04 41.72 57.10
N ILE A 279 23.29 42.07 56.75
CA ILE A 279 23.98 41.55 55.57
C ILE A 279 24.22 40.05 55.73
N ASP A 280 24.74 39.61 56.88
CA ASP A 280 24.99 38.20 57.19
C ASP A 280 23.70 37.38 57.09
N ARG A 281 22.58 37.92 57.59
CA ARG A 281 21.24 37.30 57.43
C ARG A 281 20.83 37.17 55.96
N MET A 282 21.07 38.18 55.13
CA MET A 282 20.76 38.10 53.70
C MET A 282 21.63 37.04 53.01
N ASP A 283 22.91 36.98 53.35
CA ASP A 283 23.86 35.98 52.85
C ASP A 283 23.44 34.55 53.24
N GLU A 284 22.98 34.36 54.46
CA GLU A 284 22.46 33.09 54.95
C GLU A 284 21.19 32.67 54.19
N ILE A 285 20.25 33.59 53.96
CA ILE A 285 19.03 33.34 53.17
C ILE A 285 19.38 32.90 51.74
N VAL A 286 20.31 33.60 51.08
CA VAL A 286 20.76 33.25 49.71
C VAL A 286 21.44 31.88 49.71
N ARG A 287 22.34 31.64 50.66
CA ARG A 287 23.07 30.37 50.79
C ARG A 287 22.13 29.20 51.07
N TYR A 288 21.08 29.42 51.86
CA TYR A 288 20.03 28.42 52.12
C TYR A 288 19.25 28.07 50.85
N GLN A 289 18.83 29.07 50.06
CA GLN A 289 18.11 28.80 48.81
C GLN A 289 19.00 28.13 47.74
N LEU A 290 20.30 28.45 47.68
CA LEU A 290 21.24 27.82 46.77
C LEU A 290 21.65 26.40 47.18
N ARG A 291 21.68 26.10 48.50
CA ARG A 291 21.95 24.76 49.03
C ARG A 291 20.76 23.84 48.96
N LYS A 292 19.55 24.38 48.85
CA LYS A 292 18.34 23.57 48.66
C LYS A 292 18.54 22.77 47.37
N PRO A 293 18.67 21.44 47.44
CA PRO A 293 19.04 20.66 46.27
C PRO A 293 18.03 20.91 45.15
N ALA A 294 18.51 21.21 43.95
CA ALA A 294 17.73 21.11 42.73
C ALA A 294 17.36 19.64 42.38
N ALA A 295 17.59 18.70 43.30
CA ALA A 295 17.14 17.32 43.28
C ALA A 295 15.75 17.26 43.94
N SER A 296 14.68 16.73 43.34
CA SER A 296 14.61 15.66 42.36
C SER A 296 13.37 15.87 41.50
N ALA A 297 13.56 16.21 40.22
CA ALA A 297 12.49 16.13 39.22
C ALA A 297 12.78 15.04 38.18
N ILE A 298 14.06 14.79 37.87
CA ILE A 298 14.47 13.83 36.84
C ILE A 298 14.39 12.38 37.37
N ASP A 299 14.65 12.15 38.66
CA ASP A 299 14.63 10.80 39.27
C ASP A 299 13.22 10.19 39.42
N LYS A 300 12.17 10.97 39.14
CA LYS A 300 10.76 10.52 39.16
C LYS A 300 10.18 10.26 37.76
N LEU A 301 10.94 10.49 36.70
CA LEU A 301 10.46 10.25 35.33
C LEU A 301 10.49 8.77 34.94
N VAL A 302 11.26 7.97 35.67
CA VAL A 302 11.22 6.52 35.56
C VAL A 302 10.38 6.02 36.72
N LEU A 303 9.18 5.50 36.42
CA LEU A 303 8.43 4.65 37.33
C LEU A 303 9.28 3.40 37.59
N HIS A 304 10.28 3.53 38.46
CA HIS A 304 11.08 2.41 38.91
C HIS A 304 10.14 1.51 39.71
N SER A 305 10.11 0.24 39.32
CA SER A 305 9.42 -0.75 40.11
C SER A 305 10.13 -0.86 41.46
N VAL A 306 9.46 -0.42 42.51
CA VAL A 306 9.96 -0.55 43.89
C VAL A 306 9.51 -1.90 44.41
N ASP A 307 10.48 -2.69 44.87
CA ASP A 307 10.23 -3.93 45.59
C ASP A 307 9.73 -3.60 47.00
N VAL A 308 8.44 -3.85 47.23
CA VAL A 308 7.74 -3.48 48.45
C VAL A 308 8.29 -4.24 49.66
N GLU A 309 8.72 -5.49 49.47
CA GLU A 309 9.27 -6.32 50.53
C GLU A 309 10.60 -5.75 51.05
N ASN A 310 11.47 -5.33 50.13
CA ASN A 310 12.76 -4.73 50.47
C ASN A 310 12.60 -3.39 51.23
N GLU A 311 11.67 -2.53 50.82
CA GLU A 311 11.45 -1.26 51.52
C GLU A 311 10.76 -1.42 52.88
N VAL A 312 9.77 -2.30 52.99
CA VAL A 312 9.13 -2.59 54.28
C VAL A 312 10.15 -3.19 55.26
N THR A 313 11.04 -4.06 54.78
CA THR A 313 12.14 -4.61 55.59
C THR A 313 13.10 -3.52 56.07
N ARG A 314 13.49 -2.59 55.19
CA ARG A 314 14.30 -1.41 55.58
C ARG A 314 13.60 -0.55 56.63
N LEU A 315 12.31 -0.27 56.45
CA LEU A 315 11.51 0.54 57.37
C LEU A 315 11.41 -0.12 58.75
N ILE A 316 11.13 -1.41 58.80
CA ILE A 316 11.08 -2.18 60.05
C ILE A 316 12.45 -2.20 60.74
N GLY A 317 13.53 -2.34 59.98
CA GLY A 317 14.90 -2.24 60.51
C GLY A 317 15.15 -0.88 61.17
N GLY A 318 14.73 0.21 60.53
CA GLY A 318 14.81 1.56 61.08
C GLY A 318 13.95 1.73 62.35
N LEU A 319 12.71 1.26 62.33
CA LEU A 319 11.78 1.36 63.47
C LEU A 319 12.24 0.52 64.66
N LYS A 320 12.79 -0.68 64.43
CA LYS A 320 13.42 -1.51 65.47
C LYS A 320 14.61 -0.80 66.11
N LYS A 321 15.40 -0.05 65.32
CA LYS A 321 16.55 0.69 65.82
C LYS A 321 16.13 1.92 66.65
N VAL A 322 15.11 2.65 66.20
CA VAL A 322 14.63 3.88 66.88
C VAL A 322 13.81 3.58 68.13
N TYR A 323 13.01 2.51 68.10
CA TYR A 323 12.12 2.13 69.19
C TYR A 323 12.55 0.85 69.90
N HIS A 324 13.87 0.59 69.93
CA HIS A 324 14.46 -0.60 70.56
C HIS A 324 13.95 -0.83 71.98
N ASP A 325 13.85 0.24 72.77
CA ASP A 325 13.44 0.19 74.19
C ASP A 325 11.98 -0.23 74.39
N LYS A 326 11.15 -0.16 73.36
CA LYS A 326 9.72 -0.51 73.40
C LYS A 326 9.43 -1.91 72.86
N SER A 327 10.45 -2.61 72.34
CA SER A 327 10.35 -3.96 71.77
C SER A 327 9.09 -4.18 70.90
N PRO A 328 8.83 -3.35 69.87
CA PRO A 328 7.63 -3.45 69.07
C PRO A 328 7.59 -4.76 68.26
N VAL A 329 6.42 -5.41 68.25
CA VAL A 329 6.11 -6.55 67.39
C VAL A 329 5.48 -6.02 66.10
N PHE A 330 6.03 -6.44 64.95
CA PHE A 330 5.50 -6.08 63.63
C PHE A 330 4.91 -7.33 62.99
N ASP A 331 3.66 -7.24 62.57
CA ASP A 331 3.02 -8.22 61.70
C ASP A 331 2.96 -7.66 60.29
N VAL A 332 3.46 -8.41 59.31
CA VAL A 332 3.66 -7.95 57.93
C VAL A 332 3.19 -9.05 57.00
N SER A 333 2.16 -8.74 56.22
CA SER A 333 1.66 -9.62 55.16
C SER A 333 1.87 -8.91 53.83
N ILE A 334 2.83 -9.41 53.05
CA ILE A 334 3.14 -8.92 51.70
C ILE A 334 3.11 -10.12 50.76
N GLU A 335 2.44 -9.95 49.62
CA GLU A 335 2.41 -10.97 48.58
C GLU A 335 3.78 -11.09 47.89
N PRO A 336 4.32 -12.29 47.67
CA PRO A 336 5.65 -12.46 47.07
C PRO A 336 5.75 -11.80 45.69
N GLY A 337 6.76 -10.94 45.52
CA GLY A 337 6.98 -10.22 44.25
C GLY A 337 6.06 -9.02 44.04
N LEU A 338 5.36 -8.54 45.07
CA LEU A 338 4.56 -7.32 45.00
C LEU A 338 5.45 -6.11 44.65
N GLN A 339 5.16 -5.51 43.50
CA GLN A 339 5.87 -4.35 42.98
C GLN A 339 4.97 -3.12 42.99
N PHE A 340 5.48 -2.03 43.55
CA PHE A 340 4.81 -0.73 43.49
C PHE A 340 5.41 0.12 42.37
N ARG A 341 4.57 0.63 41.47
CA ARG A 341 4.94 1.60 40.43
C ARG A 341 4.47 2.98 40.89
N GLY A 342 5.40 3.82 41.34
CA GLY A 342 5.09 5.18 41.79
C GLY A 342 6.24 6.16 41.66
#